data_AF-A0A3N7FDT9-F1
#
_entry.id   AF-A0A3N7FDT9-F1
#
_cell.length_a   1.000
_cell.length_b   1.000
_cell.length_c   1.000
_cell.angle_alpha   90.00
_cell.angle_beta   90.00
_cell.angle_gamma   90.00
#
_symmetry.space_group_name_H-M   'P 1'
#
loop_
_entity.id
_entity.type
_entity.pdbx_description
1 polymer ?
#
loop_
_entity_poly.entity_id
_entity_poly.type
_entity_poly.pdbx_seq_one_letter_code
_entity_poly.pdbx_strand_id
1 'polypeptide(L)'
;MFYYTLTSKLVLFYRYWVPMMRGLGLVFFAFFLVLATLLQVTTSHGEQPLSRIVVQNTELHLSENAYVKASPSILGLKGQNFEWVTLEYASPNPSIDDWIGVFSPADFSAYFLSISTASTCTPDDGSKLAPPFLCTAPIKYQYANYSSPGYRKTGKGSLRLQLINQRSDFSSVLFSGGLSNPKLMAVSNKVAFTNPNAPVYPRLAQGKIWNEMTVTWTCGYGINEAEPFVEWGQKDGDRMHSLAGTLTFDRNSLCGAPARTVGWRDPGFIHTSFLKELWPNAVYTYKLGHKLFNGTYVWSQEYQFRASPYPGQSSVQRVVIFGDMGKDEADGSNEYNNYQRGSLNTTKQLSQDLKNIDIVFHIGDICYANGYLSQWDQFTAQVEPIASTVPYMVASGNHERDWPGTGSFYGNSDSGGECGVLAETMFYVPAENRANF
;
A
#
# COMPACT_ATOMS: atom_id res chain seq x y z
N MET A 1 -33.28 72.29 35.49
CA MET A 1 -33.81 70.95 35.84
C MET A 1 -33.89 70.14 34.55
N PHE A 2 -33.37 68.92 34.55
CA PHE A 2 -33.23 67.97 33.43
C PHE A 2 -32.13 68.27 32.40
N TYR A 3 -30.92 67.74 32.62
CA TYR A 3 -30.04 67.14 31.61
C TYR A 3 -28.84 66.48 32.33
N TYR A 4 -29.12 65.59 33.28
CA TYR A 4 -28.11 64.77 33.97
C TYR A 4 -28.66 63.36 34.21
N THR A 5 -29.12 62.69 33.15
CA THR A 5 -29.68 61.32 33.27
C THR A 5 -29.56 60.46 32.00
N LEU A 6 -28.61 60.75 31.09
CA LEU A 6 -28.38 59.88 29.91
C LEU A 6 -26.99 59.23 29.83
N THR A 7 -25.99 59.72 30.55
CA THR A 7 -24.60 59.23 30.44
C THR A 7 -24.25 58.06 31.37
N SER A 8 -25.02 57.80 32.44
CA SER A 8 -24.73 56.70 33.37
C SER A 8 -25.29 55.34 32.93
N LYS A 9 -26.39 55.30 32.17
CA LYS A 9 -27.02 54.04 31.73
C LYS A 9 -26.31 53.38 30.54
N LEU A 10 -25.73 54.15 29.62
CA LEU A 10 -24.98 53.60 28.48
C LEU A 10 -23.64 52.97 28.88
N VAL A 11 -22.96 53.53 29.88
CA VAL A 11 -21.66 52.99 30.36
C VAL A 11 -21.85 51.67 31.10
N LEU A 12 -22.94 51.52 31.86
CA LEU A 12 -23.31 50.24 32.49
C LEU A 12 -23.71 49.18 31.46
N PHE A 13 -24.41 49.56 30.38
CA PHE A 13 -24.76 48.64 29.29
C PHE A 13 -23.50 48.12 28.57
N TYR A 14 -22.53 48.99 28.25
CA TYR A 14 -21.30 48.54 27.59
C TYR A 14 -20.37 47.71 28.49
N ARG A 15 -20.32 48.02 29.80
CA ARG A 15 -19.39 47.39 30.75
C ARG A 15 -19.80 45.98 31.19
N TYR A 16 -21.09 45.65 31.13
CA TYR A 16 -21.61 44.33 31.54
C TYR A 16 -22.17 43.51 30.38
N TRP A 17 -22.74 44.14 29.35
CA TRP A 17 -23.44 43.42 28.28
C TRP A 17 -22.49 42.88 27.20
N VAL A 18 -21.39 43.60 26.90
CA VAL A 18 -20.38 43.18 25.92
C VAL A 18 -19.55 41.97 26.40
N PRO A 19 -19.09 41.89 27.67
CA PRO A 19 -18.45 40.69 28.19
C PRO A 19 -19.40 39.50 28.30
N MET A 20 -20.67 39.75 28.65
CA MET A 20 -21.69 38.70 28.74
C MET A 20 -22.01 38.09 27.38
N MET A 21 -22.13 38.90 26.32
CA MET A 21 -22.32 38.44 24.94
C MET A 21 -21.09 37.68 24.40
N ARG A 22 -19.87 38.09 24.79
CA ARG A 22 -18.63 37.34 24.46
C ARG A 22 -18.54 36.01 25.22
N GLY A 23 -18.95 35.98 26.49
CA GLY A 23 -19.03 34.76 27.30
C GLY A 23 -20.06 33.77 26.76
N LEU A 24 -21.26 34.25 26.39
CA LEU A 24 -22.29 33.45 25.72
C LEU A 24 -21.81 32.94 24.37
N GLY A 25 -21.16 33.78 23.55
CA GLY A 25 -20.59 33.37 22.26
C GLY A 25 -19.51 32.29 22.41
N LEU A 26 -18.64 32.39 23.40
CA LEU A 26 -17.64 31.37 23.73
C LEU A 26 -18.26 30.08 24.25
N VAL A 27 -19.32 30.16 25.06
CA VAL A 27 -20.07 28.98 25.53
C VAL A 27 -20.78 28.30 24.37
N PHE A 28 -21.44 29.04 23.47
CA PHE A 28 -22.05 28.48 22.27
C PHE A 28 -21.01 27.87 21.32
N PHE A 29 -19.84 28.48 21.18
CA PHE A 29 -18.73 27.95 20.37
C PHE A 29 -18.14 26.68 20.98
N ALA A 30 -17.96 26.65 22.30
CA ALA A 30 -17.53 25.46 23.03
C ALA A 30 -18.58 24.34 22.96
N PHE A 31 -19.86 24.69 23.06
CA PHE A 31 -20.96 23.74 22.90
C PHE A 31 -21.03 23.20 21.46
N PHE A 32 -20.79 24.05 20.46
CA PHE A 32 -20.67 23.61 19.05
C PHE A 32 -19.46 22.72 18.80
N LEU A 33 -18.32 23.01 19.43
CA LEU A 33 -17.12 22.16 19.38
C LEU A 33 -17.37 20.81 20.05
N VAL A 34 -17.98 20.79 21.23
CA VAL A 34 -18.35 19.57 21.95
C VAL A 34 -19.40 18.77 21.18
N LEU A 35 -20.40 19.43 20.60
CA LEU A 35 -21.40 18.79 19.74
C LEU A 35 -20.77 18.28 18.44
N ALA A 36 -19.81 19.00 17.84
CA ALA A 36 -19.06 18.56 16.67
C ALA A 36 -18.15 17.35 16.98
N THR A 37 -17.59 17.27 18.19
CA THR A 37 -16.84 16.08 18.64
C THR A 37 -17.74 14.91 19.04
N LEU A 38 -18.95 15.18 19.55
CA LEU A 38 -19.94 14.14 19.91
C LEU A 38 -20.74 13.64 18.70
N LEU A 39 -20.85 14.44 17.63
CA LEU A 39 -21.42 14.06 16.34
C LEU A 39 -20.38 13.42 15.40
N GLN A 40 -19.11 13.38 15.77
CA GLN A 40 -18.16 12.39 15.25
C GLN A 40 -18.49 11.04 15.88
N VAL A 41 -19.68 10.52 15.54
CA VAL A 41 -19.89 9.08 15.56
C VAL A 41 -18.94 8.56 14.49
N THR A 42 -17.78 8.05 14.90
CA THR A 42 -17.01 7.12 14.10
C THR A 42 -17.87 5.86 13.97
N THR A 43 -18.81 5.90 13.03
CA THR A 43 -19.38 4.67 12.51
C THR A 43 -18.21 3.90 11.93
N SER A 44 -17.91 2.73 12.50
CA SER A 44 -17.26 1.67 11.74
C SER A 44 -18.11 1.51 10.49
N HIS A 45 -17.63 2.06 9.38
CA HIS A 45 -18.33 1.93 8.12
C HIS A 45 -18.15 0.46 7.75
N GLY A 46 -19.24 -0.29 7.87
CA GLY A 46 -19.34 -1.63 7.34
C GLY A 46 -18.78 -1.66 5.92
N GLU A 47 -18.13 -2.77 5.60
CA GLU A 47 -17.51 -3.09 4.31
C GLU A 47 -18.07 -2.26 3.17
N GLN A 48 -17.23 -1.40 2.57
CA GLN A 48 -17.58 -0.65 1.36
C GLN A 48 -18.14 -1.64 0.32
N PRO A 49 -19.43 -1.56 -0.07
CA PRO A 49 -20.00 -2.46 -1.08
C PRO A 49 -19.33 -2.31 -2.45
N LEU A 50 -18.58 -1.23 -2.63
CA LEU A 50 -17.98 -0.80 -3.90
C LEU A 50 -16.55 -1.30 -4.13
N SER A 51 -15.91 -1.99 -3.17
CA SER A 51 -14.54 -2.53 -3.32
C SER A 51 -14.50 -4.04 -3.58
N ARG A 52 -15.62 -4.63 -4.03
CA ARG A 52 -15.72 -6.07 -4.31
C ARG A 52 -15.97 -6.30 -5.78
N ILE A 53 -14.89 -6.56 -6.52
CA ILE A 53 -14.97 -7.10 -7.87
C ILE A 53 -15.24 -8.60 -7.74
N VAL A 54 -16.34 -9.05 -8.31
CA VAL A 54 -16.69 -10.47 -8.41
C VAL A 54 -15.96 -11.05 -9.62
N VAL A 55 -14.63 -11.06 -9.54
CA VAL A 55 -13.72 -11.38 -10.64
C VAL A 55 -13.92 -12.82 -11.13
N GLN A 56 -14.30 -13.71 -10.21
CA GLN A 56 -14.71 -15.07 -10.48
C GLN A 56 -16.05 -15.19 -11.23
N ASN A 57 -16.74 -14.10 -11.59
CA ASN A 57 -17.91 -14.12 -12.47
C ASN A 57 -17.58 -13.52 -13.86
N THR A 58 -16.31 -13.28 -14.17
CA THR A 58 -15.90 -12.59 -15.40
C THR A 58 -16.15 -13.42 -16.65
N GLU A 59 -17.08 -13.01 -17.50
CA GLU A 59 -17.32 -13.65 -18.81
C GLU A 59 -16.39 -13.08 -19.89
N LEU A 60 -15.98 -13.91 -20.85
CA LEU A 60 -15.26 -13.45 -22.04
C LEU A 60 -16.23 -12.92 -23.09
N HIS A 61 -16.07 -11.66 -23.45
CA HIS A 61 -16.90 -10.99 -24.45
C HIS A 61 -16.05 -10.05 -25.30
N LEU A 62 -15.02 -10.60 -25.94
CA LEU A 62 -14.12 -9.83 -26.80
C LEU A 62 -14.91 -9.17 -27.92
N SER A 63 -14.76 -7.85 -28.07
CA SER A 63 -15.39 -7.09 -29.13
C SER A 63 -14.35 -6.59 -30.11
N GLU A 64 -14.52 -6.90 -31.40
CA GLU A 64 -13.59 -6.46 -32.46
C GLU A 64 -13.44 -4.93 -32.55
N ASN A 65 -14.43 -4.19 -32.05
CA ASN A 65 -14.46 -2.72 -32.08
C ASN A 65 -14.10 -2.08 -30.73
N ALA A 66 -13.82 -2.87 -29.69
CA ALA A 66 -13.30 -2.37 -28.43
C ALA A 66 -11.77 -2.43 -28.43
N TYR A 67 -11.11 -1.44 -27.83
CA TYR A 67 -9.68 -1.49 -27.62
C TYR A 67 -9.28 -0.82 -26.31
N VAL A 68 -8.12 -1.21 -25.81
CA VAL A 68 -7.36 -0.47 -24.81
C VAL A 68 -5.89 -0.53 -25.21
N LYS A 69 -5.18 0.58 -25.08
CA LYS A 69 -3.76 0.71 -25.41
C LYS A 69 -3.05 1.41 -24.28
N ALA A 70 -1.87 0.92 -23.93
CA ALA A 70 -1.08 1.45 -22.82
C ALA A 70 0.25 2.02 -23.34
N SER A 71 0.59 3.23 -22.89
CA SER A 71 1.84 3.90 -23.28
C SER A 71 2.46 4.70 -22.12
N PRO A 72 3.80 4.73 -21.98
CA PRO A 72 4.78 3.96 -22.76
C PRO A 72 4.75 2.45 -22.42
N SER A 73 5.36 1.61 -23.27
CA SER A 73 5.43 0.15 -23.07
C SER A 73 6.58 -0.29 -22.16
N ILE A 74 7.60 0.54 -21.99
CA ILE A 74 8.75 0.29 -21.11
C ILE A 74 8.80 1.41 -20.07
N LEU A 75 8.86 1.02 -18.80
CA LEU A 75 8.89 1.91 -17.64
C LEU A 75 10.27 1.88 -16.96
N GLY A 76 10.55 2.87 -16.12
CA GLY A 76 11.72 2.94 -15.26
C GLY A 76 13.05 3.05 -16.01
N LEU A 77 13.06 3.68 -17.19
CA LEU A 77 14.27 3.79 -18.04
C LEU A 77 15.47 4.45 -17.35
N LYS A 78 15.24 5.25 -16.30
CA LYS A 78 16.30 5.89 -15.50
C LYS A 78 16.42 5.27 -14.10
N GLY A 79 15.94 4.04 -13.91
CA GLY A 79 15.95 3.34 -12.63
C GLY A 79 14.84 3.76 -11.67
N GLN A 80 13.79 4.44 -12.15
CA GLN A 80 12.63 4.76 -11.32
C GLN A 80 11.80 3.50 -11.04
N ASN A 81 11.31 3.39 -9.82
CA ASN A 81 10.45 2.28 -9.38
C ASN A 81 8.96 2.61 -9.45
N PHE A 82 8.59 3.77 -10.00
CA PHE A 82 7.22 4.09 -10.36
C PHE A 82 7.19 4.93 -11.64
N GLU A 83 6.13 4.83 -12.42
CA GLU A 83 5.94 5.65 -13.61
C GLU A 83 4.47 5.82 -14.00
N TRP A 84 4.17 6.93 -14.68
CA TRP A 84 2.83 7.20 -15.21
C TRP A 84 2.62 6.51 -16.56
N VAL A 85 1.53 5.74 -16.66
CA VAL A 85 1.04 5.11 -17.89
C VAL A 85 -0.24 5.81 -18.32
N THR A 86 -0.31 6.14 -19.61
CA THR A 86 -1.53 6.64 -20.25
C THR A 86 -2.22 5.47 -20.94
N LEU A 87 -3.47 5.25 -20.56
CA LEU A 87 -4.37 4.32 -21.21
C LEU A 87 -5.30 5.10 -22.14
N GLU A 88 -5.41 4.64 -23.38
CA GLU A 88 -6.43 5.09 -24.33
C GLU A 88 -7.32 3.92 -24.68
N TYR A 89 -8.63 4.10 -24.61
CA TYR A 89 -9.57 3.00 -24.82
C TYR A 89 -10.84 3.45 -25.51
N ALA A 90 -11.49 2.49 -26.17
CA ALA A 90 -12.81 2.67 -26.73
C ALA A 90 -13.69 1.42 -26.54
N SER A 91 -14.99 1.65 -26.37
CA SER A 91 -16.05 0.64 -26.35
C SER A 91 -17.12 1.00 -27.39
N PRO A 92 -17.59 0.06 -28.22
CA PRO A 92 -18.67 0.31 -29.17
C PRO A 92 -20.03 0.50 -28.49
N ASN A 93 -20.22 -0.08 -27.31
CA ASN A 93 -21.45 -0.01 -26.51
C ASN A 93 -21.11 0.52 -25.12
N PRO A 94 -20.77 1.82 -24.98
CA PRO A 94 -20.29 2.34 -23.71
C PRO A 94 -21.38 2.41 -22.65
N SER A 95 -21.03 2.02 -21.44
CA SER A 95 -21.85 2.14 -20.26
C SER A 95 -21.14 2.92 -19.14
N ILE A 96 -21.91 3.42 -18.18
CA ILE A 96 -21.35 4.17 -17.04
C ILE A 96 -20.62 3.26 -16.05
N ASP A 97 -20.89 1.96 -16.11
CA ASP A 97 -20.29 0.93 -15.28
C ASP A 97 -19.15 0.19 -15.99
N ASP A 98 -18.76 0.62 -17.20
CA ASP A 98 -17.54 0.14 -17.84
C ASP A 98 -16.32 0.59 -17.04
N TRP A 99 -15.32 -0.29 -16.92
CA TRP A 99 -14.18 -0.08 -16.06
C TRP A 99 -12.92 -0.73 -16.64
N ILE A 100 -11.76 -0.22 -16.21
CA ILE A 100 -10.45 -0.70 -16.61
C ILE A 100 -9.79 -1.34 -15.40
N GLY A 101 -9.39 -2.61 -15.51
CA GLY A 101 -8.58 -3.31 -14.53
C GLY A 101 -7.12 -3.39 -14.95
N VAL A 102 -6.20 -3.17 -14.01
CA VAL A 102 -4.75 -3.36 -14.20
C VAL A 102 -4.37 -4.71 -13.61
N PHE A 103 -3.73 -5.57 -14.41
CA PHE A 103 -3.32 -6.91 -14.01
C PHE A 103 -1.80 -7.03 -14.07
N SER A 104 -1.22 -7.70 -13.06
CA SER A 104 0.17 -8.11 -13.04
C SER A 104 0.26 -9.47 -12.32
N PRO A 105 0.63 -10.56 -13.01
CA PRO A 105 1.23 -10.62 -14.36
C PRO A 105 0.29 -10.20 -15.50
N ALA A 106 0.86 -9.78 -16.63
CA ALA A 106 0.10 -9.35 -17.80
C ALA A 106 -0.70 -10.48 -18.44
N ASP A 107 -0.19 -11.71 -18.37
CA ASP A 107 -0.83 -12.93 -18.88
C ASP A 107 -1.84 -13.52 -17.87
N PHE A 108 -2.78 -12.70 -17.41
CA PHE A 108 -3.93 -13.18 -16.62
C PHE A 108 -4.79 -14.18 -17.42
N SER A 109 -4.64 -14.22 -18.75
CA SER A 109 -5.32 -15.11 -19.69
C SER A 109 -4.84 -16.57 -19.65
N ALA A 110 -3.67 -16.88 -19.08
CA ALA A 110 -3.22 -18.27 -18.92
C ALA A 110 -4.21 -19.09 -18.06
N TYR A 111 -4.96 -18.42 -17.17
CA TYR A 111 -6.03 -19.02 -16.38
C TYR A 111 -7.38 -19.16 -17.10
N PHE A 112 -7.51 -18.54 -18.28
CA PHE A 112 -8.72 -18.61 -19.10
C PHE A 112 -8.78 -19.89 -19.95
N LEU A 113 -7.62 -20.50 -20.24
CA LEU A 113 -7.47 -21.62 -21.19
C LEU A 113 -6.88 -22.91 -20.59
N SER A 114 -6.40 -22.92 -19.34
CA SER A 114 -5.85 -24.15 -18.70
C SER A 114 -6.88 -24.99 -17.94
N ILE A 115 -8.16 -24.95 -18.33
CA ILE A 115 -9.24 -25.71 -17.67
C ILE A 115 -9.35 -27.12 -18.28
N SER A 116 -8.26 -27.89 -18.24
CA SER A 116 -8.37 -29.34 -18.41
C SER A 116 -7.60 -30.16 -17.39
N THR A 117 -6.70 -29.61 -16.56
CA THR A 117 -5.95 -30.47 -15.62
C THR A 117 -5.52 -29.93 -14.26
N ALA A 118 -5.78 -28.67 -13.84
CA ALA A 118 -5.57 -28.30 -12.44
C ALA A 118 -6.30 -27.02 -12.02
N SER A 119 -6.95 -27.08 -10.86
CA SER A 119 -7.43 -25.97 -10.02
C SER A 119 -8.52 -25.06 -10.60
N THR A 120 -9.76 -25.32 -10.16
CA THR A 120 -10.75 -24.30 -9.84
C THR A 120 -10.09 -23.11 -9.12
N CYS A 121 -10.63 -21.88 -9.20
CA CYS A 121 -10.17 -20.76 -8.34
C CYS A 121 -10.37 -21.04 -6.82
N THR A 122 -10.66 -22.29 -6.44
CA THR A 122 -10.79 -22.86 -5.10
C THR A 122 -9.81 -24.03 -4.96
N PRO A 123 -8.99 -24.09 -3.90
CA PRO A 123 -8.55 -25.35 -3.33
C PRO A 123 -9.75 -25.92 -2.56
N ASP A 124 -10.22 -27.10 -2.95
CA ASP A 124 -11.07 -28.01 -2.14
C ASP A 124 -12.55 -27.69 -1.88
N ASP A 125 -13.33 -27.26 -2.88
CA ASP A 125 -14.77 -27.58 -2.82
C ASP A 125 -15.28 -28.09 -4.17
N GLY A 126 -15.79 -29.32 -4.19
CA GLY A 126 -16.08 -30.16 -5.36
C GLY A 126 -17.23 -29.66 -6.26
N SER A 127 -17.49 -28.36 -6.27
CA SER A 127 -18.46 -27.72 -7.14
C SER A 127 -17.86 -27.52 -8.55
N LYS A 128 -18.44 -28.23 -9.53
CA LYS A 128 -18.15 -28.07 -10.95
C LYS A 128 -18.72 -26.73 -11.43
N LEU A 129 -17.91 -25.68 -11.41
CA LEU A 129 -18.20 -24.43 -12.10
C LEU A 129 -17.70 -24.51 -13.55
N ALA A 130 -18.60 -24.33 -14.52
CA ALA A 130 -18.32 -24.33 -15.96
C ALA A 130 -18.00 -22.90 -16.47
N PRO A 131 -17.23 -22.75 -17.57
CA PRO A 131 -16.32 -21.64 -17.83
C PRO A 131 -16.94 -20.35 -18.41
N PRO A 132 -16.16 -19.24 -18.47
CA PRO A 132 -14.84 -19.01 -17.86
C PRO A 132 -14.88 -17.93 -16.76
N PHE A 133 -13.99 -18.03 -15.77
CA PHE A 133 -13.93 -17.11 -14.63
C PHE A 133 -12.49 -16.66 -14.39
N LEU A 134 -12.28 -15.37 -14.13
CA LEU A 134 -10.94 -14.81 -13.99
C LEU A 134 -10.42 -15.07 -12.57
N CYS A 135 -9.33 -15.85 -12.43
CA CYS A 135 -8.79 -16.28 -11.12
C CYS A 135 -7.70 -15.34 -10.55
N THR A 136 -7.50 -14.17 -11.15
CA THR A 136 -6.45 -13.22 -10.74
C THR A 136 -7.08 -11.90 -10.36
N ALA A 137 -6.94 -11.46 -9.11
CA ALA A 137 -7.36 -10.12 -8.72
C ALA A 137 -6.57 -9.06 -9.52
N PRO A 138 -7.23 -8.02 -10.08
CA PRO A 138 -6.49 -6.87 -10.58
C PRO A 138 -5.73 -6.19 -9.44
N ILE A 139 -4.58 -5.60 -9.76
CA ILE A 139 -3.78 -4.76 -8.85
C ILE A 139 -4.63 -3.58 -8.38
N LYS A 140 -5.30 -2.94 -9.33
CA LYS A 140 -6.23 -1.82 -9.14
C LYS A 140 -7.13 -1.66 -10.35
N TYR A 141 -8.13 -0.80 -10.25
CA TYR A 141 -9.08 -0.54 -11.33
C TYR A 141 -9.66 0.87 -11.28
N GLN A 142 -10.27 1.32 -12.37
CA GLN A 142 -10.97 2.60 -12.42
C GLN A 142 -12.11 2.57 -13.44
N TYR A 143 -13.18 3.32 -13.19
CA TYR A 143 -14.26 3.49 -14.17
C TYR A 143 -13.78 4.21 -15.42
N ALA A 144 -14.28 3.78 -16.58
CA ALA A 144 -13.93 4.33 -17.89
C ALA A 144 -14.35 5.80 -18.08
N ASN A 145 -15.26 6.30 -17.24
CA ASN A 145 -15.72 7.68 -17.28
C ASN A 145 -14.99 8.62 -16.30
N TYR A 146 -14.05 8.13 -15.48
CA TYR A 146 -13.44 8.87 -14.36
C TYR A 146 -12.81 10.20 -14.77
N SER A 147 -11.86 10.17 -15.71
CA SER A 147 -11.23 11.37 -16.31
C SER A 147 -11.83 11.73 -17.66
N SER A 148 -12.82 10.98 -18.14
CA SER A 148 -13.47 11.15 -19.44
C SER A 148 -15.00 11.19 -19.29
N PRO A 149 -15.60 12.29 -18.78
CA PRO A 149 -17.05 12.35 -18.53
C PRO A 149 -17.92 12.14 -19.78
N GLY A 150 -17.35 12.39 -20.97
CA GLY A 150 -18.00 12.15 -22.26
C GLY A 150 -18.08 10.68 -22.67
N TYR A 151 -17.40 9.76 -21.98
CA TYR A 151 -17.25 8.34 -22.33
C TYR A 151 -18.59 7.67 -22.67
N ARG A 152 -19.63 7.88 -21.84
CA ARG A 152 -20.97 7.31 -22.06
C ARG A 152 -21.56 7.64 -23.43
N LYS A 153 -21.20 8.80 -24.00
CA LYS A 153 -21.72 9.26 -25.30
C LYS A 153 -20.78 8.91 -26.45
N THR A 154 -19.47 9.04 -26.22
CA THR A 154 -18.45 8.92 -27.27
C THR A 154 -17.90 7.51 -27.43
N GLY A 155 -18.05 6.68 -26.40
CA GLY A 155 -17.39 5.39 -26.28
C GLY A 155 -15.87 5.47 -26.18
N LYS A 156 -15.29 6.67 -25.99
CA LYS A 156 -13.85 6.89 -25.99
C LYS A 156 -13.43 7.58 -24.70
N GLY A 157 -12.34 7.10 -24.11
CA GLY A 157 -11.78 7.68 -22.89
C GLY A 157 -10.28 7.48 -22.80
N SER A 158 -9.71 8.17 -21.82
CA SER A 158 -8.32 8.00 -21.42
C SER A 158 -8.20 8.08 -19.90
N LEU A 159 -7.29 7.27 -19.35
CA LEU A 159 -6.88 7.28 -17.95
C LEU A 159 -5.37 7.48 -17.86
N ARG A 160 -4.93 8.15 -16.80
CA ARG A 160 -3.52 8.25 -16.46
C ARG A 160 -3.30 7.59 -15.10
N LEU A 161 -2.58 6.48 -15.09
CA LEU A 161 -2.38 5.65 -13.91
C LEU A 161 -0.90 5.65 -13.52
N GLN A 162 -0.60 5.69 -12.24
CA GLN A 162 0.75 5.56 -11.71
C GLN A 162 1.00 4.09 -11.35
N LEU A 163 1.93 3.41 -12.03
CA LEU A 163 2.30 2.04 -11.71
C LEU A 163 3.58 2.03 -10.87
N ILE A 164 3.67 1.08 -9.93
CA ILE A 164 4.87 0.81 -9.16
C ILE A 164 5.55 -0.47 -9.65
N ASN A 165 6.86 -0.55 -9.52
CA ASN A 165 7.62 -1.75 -9.88
C ASN A 165 7.47 -2.78 -8.76
N GLN A 166 6.62 -3.77 -8.99
CA GLN A 166 6.37 -4.84 -8.04
C GLN A 166 6.63 -6.20 -8.69
N ARG A 167 7.68 -6.28 -9.52
CA ARG A 167 8.02 -7.46 -10.36
C ARG A 167 7.02 -7.69 -11.48
N SER A 168 7.31 -8.67 -12.34
CA SER A 168 6.47 -9.06 -13.48
C SER A 168 6.14 -7.91 -14.44
N ASP A 169 5.25 -8.17 -15.39
CA ASP A 169 4.72 -7.22 -16.36
C ASP A 169 3.25 -6.85 -16.04
N PHE A 170 2.70 -5.90 -16.81
CA PHE A 170 1.36 -5.38 -16.66
C PHE A 170 0.56 -5.47 -17.96
N SER A 171 -0.73 -5.73 -17.84
CA SER A 171 -1.73 -5.49 -18.89
C SER A 171 -2.93 -4.74 -18.30
N SER A 172 -3.63 -3.99 -19.14
CA SER A 172 -4.87 -3.31 -18.79
C SER A 172 -6.02 -3.90 -19.58
N VAL A 173 -7.16 -4.06 -18.93
CA VAL A 173 -8.32 -4.76 -19.49
C VAL A 173 -9.54 -3.88 -19.35
N LEU A 174 -10.26 -3.66 -20.45
CA LEU A 174 -11.54 -2.98 -20.46
C LEU A 174 -12.66 -4.00 -20.20
N PHE A 175 -13.52 -3.71 -19.24
CA PHE A 175 -14.68 -4.50 -18.89
C PHE A 175 -15.97 -3.70 -19.06
N SER A 176 -17.07 -4.41 -19.35
CA SER A 176 -18.44 -3.92 -19.22
C SER A 176 -19.20 -4.71 -18.15
N GLY A 177 -20.44 -4.31 -17.82
CA GLY A 177 -21.29 -5.06 -16.87
C GLY A 177 -20.99 -4.81 -15.39
N GLY A 178 -20.19 -3.77 -15.10
CA GLY A 178 -19.85 -3.37 -13.74
C GLY A 178 -18.93 -4.35 -13.02
N LEU A 179 -18.79 -4.16 -11.71
CA LEU A 179 -17.89 -4.97 -10.87
C LEU A 179 -18.52 -6.32 -10.46
N SER A 180 -19.84 -6.45 -10.54
CA SER A 180 -20.58 -7.66 -10.12
C SER A 180 -20.72 -8.71 -11.21
N ASN A 181 -20.82 -8.29 -12.48
CA ASN A 181 -20.94 -9.19 -13.63
C ASN A 181 -19.99 -8.74 -14.76
N PRO A 182 -18.68 -8.70 -14.50
CA PRO A 182 -17.72 -8.13 -15.43
C PRO A 182 -17.64 -8.96 -16.72
N LYS A 183 -17.56 -8.25 -17.85
CA LYS A 183 -17.41 -8.86 -19.18
C LYS A 183 -16.17 -8.31 -19.86
N LEU A 184 -15.20 -9.16 -20.13
CA LEU A 184 -13.92 -8.78 -20.71
C LEU A 184 -14.11 -8.36 -22.17
N MET A 185 -13.91 -7.08 -22.48
CA MET A 185 -14.12 -6.49 -23.80
C MET A 185 -12.86 -6.39 -24.64
N ALA A 186 -11.75 -5.93 -24.04
CA ALA A 186 -10.47 -5.73 -24.72
C ALA A 186 -9.28 -5.80 -23.74
N VAL A 187 -8.11 -6.18 -24.25
CA VAL A 187 -6.85 -6.29 -23.49
C VAL A 187 -5.78 -5.42 -24.16
N SER A 188 -4.95 -4.75 -23.38
CA SER A 188 -3.91 -3.87 -23.89
C SER A 188 -2.67 -4.62 -24.34
N ASN A 189 -1.76 -3.91 -25.00
CA ASN A 189 -0.35 -4.32 -25.06
C ASN A 189 0.22 -4.45 -23.64
N LYS A 190 1.25 -5.29 -23.51
CA LYS A 190 2.02 -5.43 -22.28
C LYS A 190 2.84 -4.17 -22.00
N VAL A 191 3.01 -3.87 -20.72
CA VAL A 191 3.88 -2.82 -20.20
C VAL A 191 4.77 -3.43 -19.12
N ALA A 192 6.07 -3.11 -19.10
CA ALA A 192 6.97 -3.63 -18.07
C ALA A 192 8.01 -2.59 -17.66
N PHE A 193 8.48 -2.66 -16.42
CA PHE A 193 9.68 -1.93 -16.01
C PHE A 193 10.92 -2.50 -16.71
N THR A 194 11.92 -1.65 -16.95
CA THR A 194 13.18 -2.03 -17.61
C THR A 194 13.88 -3.16 -16.85
N ASN A 195 13.79 -3.13 -15.52
CA ASN A 195 14.17 -4.25 -14.66
C ASN A 195 13.05 -4.51 -13.64
N PRO A 196 12.12 -5.45 -13.91
CA PRO A 196 11.07 -5.79 -12.95
C PRO A 196 11.63 -6.39 -11.64
N ASN A 197 12.83 -6.98 -11.69
CA ASN A 197 13.44 -7.65 -10.54
C ASN A 197 14.29 -6.72 -9.67
N ALA A 198 14.33 -5.42 -9.97
CA ALA A 198 15.13 -4.44 -9.24
C ALA A 198 14.87 -4.48 -7.71
N PRO A 199 15.90 -4.21 -6.87
CA PRO A 199 15.70 -4.04 -5.44
C PRO A 199 14.94 -2.74 -5.13
N VAL A 200 13.81 -2.85 -4.46
CA VAL A 200 12.86 -1.76 -4.23
C VAL A 200 12.36 -1.70 -2.77
N TYR A 201 11.88 -0.52 -2.39
CA TYR A 201 11.13 -0.25 -1.15
C TYR A 201 11.83 -0.70 0.13
N PRO A 202 13.07 -0.23 0.41
CA PRO A 202 13.73 -0.54 1.65
C PRO A 202 13.00 0.09 2.84
N ARG A 203 12.94 -0.67 3.93
CA ARG A 203 12.38 -0.26 5.21
C ARG A 203 13.36 -0.60 6.32
N LEU A 204 13.60 0.37 7.18
CA LEU A 204 14.47 0.27 8.33
C LEU A 204 13.69 -0.20 9.54
N ALA A 205 14.31 -1.04 10.36
CA ALA A 205 13.82 -1.35 11.69
C ALA A 205 15.00 -1.43 12.66
N GLN A 206 14.78 -1.07 13.93
CA GLN A 206 15.81 -1.27 14.94
C GLN A 206 16.08 -2.78 15.11
N GLY A 207 17.36 -3.14 15.21
CA GLY A 207 17.81 -4.51 15.43
C GLY A 207 17.65 -4.97 16.87
N LYS A 208 18.30 -6.09 17.20
CA LYS A 208 18.22 -6.70 18.55
C LYS A 208 18.94 -5.91 19.63
N ILE A 209 19.86 -5.03 19.23
CA ILE A 209 20.68 -4.19 20.12
C ILE A 209 20.68 -2.75 19.61
N TRP A 210 20.96 -1.80 20.51
CA TRP A 210 20.82 -0.36 20.24
C TRP A 210 21.68 0.17 19.09
N ASN A 211 22.82 -0.50 18.80
CA ASN A 211 23.75 -0.16 17.72
C ASN A 211 23.59 -1.07 16.49
N GLU A 212 22.41 -1.62 16.28
CA GLU A 212 22.04 -2.41 15.10
C GLU A 212 20.80 -1.82 14.41
N MET A 213 20.89 -1.65 13.09
CA MET A 213 19.78 -1.29 12.22
C MET A 213 19.60 -2.40 11.19
N THR A 214 18.37 -2.78 10.88
CA THR A 214 18.10 -3.68 9.76
C THR A 214 17.65 -2.89 8.54
N VAL A 215 18.02 -3.38 7.37
CA VAL A 215 17.51 -2.90 6.08
C VAL A 215 16.79 -4.09 5.45
N THR A 216 15.47 -4.00 5.35
CA THR A 216 14.65 -5.02 4.69
C THR A 216 14.15 -4.46 3.36
N TRP A 217 14.32 -5.18 2.25
CA TRP A 217 13.88 -4.75 0.90
C TRP A 217 13.26 -5.91 0.11
N THR A 218 12.58 -5.59 -0.99
CA THR A 218 11.92 -6.59 -1.86
C THR A 218 12.56 -6.58 -3.24
N CYS A 219 12.70 -7.73 -3.90
CA CYS A 219 13.14 -7.80 -5.29
C CYS A 219 12.66 -9.09 -5.99
N GLY A 220 13.04 -9.26 -7.26
CA GLY A 220 12.73 -10.49 -8.03
C GLY A 220 13.85 -11.53 -8.08
N TYR A 221 15.01 -11.26 -7.48
CA TYR A 221 16.17 -12.17 -7.49
C TYR A 221 16.18 -13.09 -6.26
N GLY A 222 16.07 -14.40 -6.51
CA GLY A 222 16.28 -15.41 -5.47
C GLY A 222 17.76 -15.65 -5.20
N ILE A 223 18.06 -16.38 -4.13
CA ILE A 223 19.45 -16.76 -3.77
C ILE A 223 20.13 -17.65 -4.81
N ASN A 224 19.36 -18.27 -5.71
CA ASN A 224 19.86 -19.08 -6.82
C ASN A 224 20.18 -18.24 -8.07
N GLU A 225 19.93 -16.93 -8.03
CA GLU A 225 20.19 -16.01 -9.15
C GLU A 225 21.21 -14.94 -8.78
N ALA A 226 21.16 -14.46 -7.53
CA ALA A 226 22.01 -13.38 -7.03
C ALA A 226 22.35 -13.54 -5.55
N GLU A 227 23.54 -13.05 -5.18
CA GLU A 227 23.90 -12.83 -3.78
C GLU A 227 23.40 -11.43 -3.34
N PRO A 228 22.43 -11.34 -2.40
CA PRO A 228 21.89 -10.07 -1.92
C PRO A 228 22.76 -9.50 -0.79
N PHE A 229 23.03 -8.19 -0.85
CA PHE A 229 23.80 -7.49 0.17
C PHE A 229 23.43 -6.02 0.25
N VAL A 230 23.87 -5.36 1.32
CA VAL A 230 23.82 -3.90 1.48
C VAL A 230 25.25 -3.37 1.49
N GLU A 231 25.53 -2.41 0.62
CA GLU A 231 26.73 -1.58 0.72
C GLU A 231 26.41 -0.36 1.57
N TRP A 232 27.16 -0.14 2.65
CA TRP A 232 26.87 0.94 3.59
C TRP A 232 28.11 1.43 4.32
N GLY A 233 27.99 2.59 4.96
CA GLY A 233 29.06 3.20 5.74
C GLY A 233 28.62 4.54 6.31
N GLN A 234 29.42 5.08 7.23
CA GLN A 234 29.21 6.45 7.69
C GLN A 234 29.31 7.39 6.49
N LYS A 235 28.47 8.43 6.45
CA LYS A 235 28.45 9.38 5.35
C LYS A 235 29.86 9.95 5.12
N ASP A 236 30.31 9.91 3.86
CA ASP A 236 31.65 10.33 3.41
C ASP A 236 32.83 9.50 3.98
N GLY A 237 32.54 8.36 4.61
CA GLY A 237 33.54 7.42 5.11
C GLY A 237 33.68 6.15 4.27
N ASP A 238 34.47 5.20 4.78
CA ASP A 238 34.68 3.91 4.13
C ASP A 238 33.38 3.10 4.03
N ARG A 239 33.25 2.37 2.92
CA ARG A 239 32.11 1.51 2.65
C ARG A 239 32.46 0.05 2.95
N MET A 240 31.48 -0.66 3.49
CA MET A 240 31.52 -2.10 3.74
C MET A 240 30.28 -2.77 3.18
N HIS A 241 30.37 -4.09 3.02
CA HIS A 241 29.25 -4.93 2.59
C HIS A 241 28.72 -5.76 3.75
N SER A 242 27.40 -5.79 3.91
CA SER A 242 26.71 -6.71 4.82
C SER A 242 25.80 -7.60 4.00
N LEU A 243 25.97 -8.92 4.13
CA LEU A 243 25.09 -9.89 3.48
C LEU A 243 23.65 -9.76 3.99
N ALA A 244 22.70 -10.28 3.24
CA ALA A 244 21.31 -10.36 3.66
C ALA A 244 20.80 -11.80 3.74
N GLY A 245 19.99 -12.06 4.76
CA GLY A 245 19.14 -13.25 4.78
C GLY A 245 17.95 -13.04 3.84
N THR A 246 17.54 -14.08 3.14
CA THR A 246 16.43 -14.04 2.18
C THR A 246 15.29 -14.92 2.66
N LEU A 247 14.08 -14.36 2.67
CA LEU A 247 12.83 -15.05 2.94
C LEU A 247 11.88 -14.86 1.76
N THR A 248 10.98 -15.82 1.61
CA THR A 248 9.81 -15.74 0.75
C THR A 248 8.77 -16.72 1.28
N PHE A 249 7.56 -16.67 0.75
CA PHE A 249 6.49 -17.61 1.04
C PHE A 249 5.77 -17.95 -0.26
N ASP A 250 5.17 -19.13 -0.31
CA ASP A 250 4.39 -19.57 -1.45
C ASP A 250 2.88 -19.49 -1.17
N ARG A 251 2.08 -19.80 -2.18
CA ARG A 251 0.61 -19.80 -2.07
C ARG A 251 0.12 -20.71 -0.93
N ASN A 252 0.80 -21.83 -0.71
CA ASN A 252 0.37 -22.86 0.24
C ASN A 252 0.73 -22.52 1.69
N SER A 253 1.58 -21.52 1.90
CA SER A 253 1.91 -20.95 3.20
C SER A 253 0.72 -20.19 3.81
N LEU A 254 -0.27 -19.79 3.00
CA LEU A 254 -1.43 -19.02 3.42
C LEU A 254 -2.59 -19.91 3.86
N CYS A 255 -3.39 -19.41 4.81
CA CYS A 255 -4.40 -20.20 5.51
C CYS A 255 -5.76 -20.27 4.81
N GLY A 256 -6.09 -19.34 3.91
CA GLY A 256 -7.40 -19.35 3.26
C GLY A 256 -7.60 -18.27 2.19
N ALA A 257 -8.84 -18.14 1.71
CA ALA A 257 -9.22 -17.18 0.68
C ALA A 257 -9.50 -15.77 1.27
N PRO A 258 -9.26 -14.68 0.53
CA PRO A 258 -8.74 -14.66 -0.84
C PRO A 258 -7.23 -14.91 -0.98
N ALA A 259 -6.44 -14.85 0.10
CA ALA A 259 -4.97 -14.90 0.08
C ALA A 259 -4.40 -16.12 -0.68
N ARG A 260 -4.91 -17.31 -0.38
CA ARG A 260 -4.51 -18.59 -1.01
C ARG A 260 -5.08 -18.77 -2.43
N THR A 261 -5.98 -17.90 -2.87
CA THR A 261 -6.82 -18.09 -4.06
C THR A 261 -6.69 -16.92 -5.05
N VAL A 262 -7.77 -16.18 -5.31
CA VAL A 262 -7.83 -15.10 -6.30
C VAL A 262 -6.95 -13.90 -5.96
N GLY A 263 -6.66 -13.67 -4.68
CA GLY A 263 -5.83 -12.57 -4.22
C GLY A 263 -4.34 -12.90 -4.15
N TRP A 264 -3.95 -14.14 -4.42
CA TRP A 264 -2.54 -14.54 -4.48
C TRP A 264 -1.80 -13.77 -5.56
N ARG A 265 -0.65 -13.23 -5.17
CA ARG A 265 0.37 -12.72 -6.06
C ARG A 265 1.72 -13.05 -5.49
N ASP A 266 2.63 -13.49 -6.36
CA ASP A 266 4.00 -13.85 -5.96
C ASP A 266 4.71 -12.65 -5.29
N PRO A 267 5.21 -12.79 -4.05
CA PRO A 267 5.85 -11.70 -3.30
C PRO A 267 7.29 -11.42 -3.73
N GLY A 268 7.86 -12.24 -4.62
CA GLY A 268 9.29 -12.23 -4.94
C GLY A 268 10.12 -12.70 -3.75
N PHE A 269 11.20 -11.97 -3.48
CA PHE A 269 12.12 -12.27 -2.40
C PHE A 269 12.29 -11.06 -1.49
N ILE A 270 12.22 -11.32 -0.18
CA ILE A 270 12.38 -10.32 0.85
C ILE A 270 13.73 -10.55 1.50
N HIS A 271 14.61 -9.56 1.41
CA HIS A 271 15.97 -9.64 1.95
C HIS A 271 16.08 -8.75 3.17
N THR A 272 16.79 -9.21 4.20
CA THR A 272 17.10 -8.40 5.39
C THR A 272 18.59 -8.45 5.68
N SER A 273 19.24 -7.29 5.68
CA SER A 273 20.63 -7.12 6.11
C SER A 273 20.68 -6.46 7.49
N PHE A 274 21.76 -6.74 8.24
CA PHE A 274 21.98 -6.27 9.60
C PHE A 274 23.22 -5.38 9.63
N LEU A 275 23.00 -4.08 9.87
CA LEU A 275 24.02 -3.04 9.93
C LEU A 275 24.41 -2.84 11.39
N LYS A 276 25.55 -3.39 11.79
CA LYS A 276 26.01 -3.52 13.18
C LYS A 276 27.10 -2.52 13.54
N GLU A 277 27.38 -2.38 14.82
CA GLU A 277 28.44 -1.50 15.34
C GLU A 277 28.22 -0.02 14.96
N LEU A 278 26.97 0.40 14.98
CA LEU A 278 26.58 1.78 14.69
C LEU A 278 27.09 2.74 15.76
N TRP A 279 27.67 3.85 15.31
CA TRP A 279 28.03 4.95 16.16
C TRP A 279 26.78 5.79 16.43
N PRO A 280 26.40 6.03 17.70
CA PRO A 280 25.14 6.69 18.02
C PRO A 280 25.09 8.07 17.39
N ASN A 281 23.93 8.43 16.82
CA ASN A 281 23.66 9.70 16.14
C ASN A 281 24.43 9.95 14.84
N ALA A 282 25.38 9.07 14.47
CA ALA A 282 26.10 9.19 13.21
C ALA A 282 25.16 8.96 12.04
N VAL A 283 25.51 9.57 10.91
CA VAL A 283 24.71 9.52 9.70
C VAL A 283 25.34 8.51 8.77
N TYR A 284 24.55 7.57 8.29
CA TYR A 284 24.96 6.47 7.41
C TYR A 284 24.27 6.59 6.07
N THR A 285 24.94 6.08 5.04
CA THR A 285 24.39 5.96 3.69
C THR A 285 24.47 4.50 3.27
N TYR A 286 23.50 4.04 2.47
CA TYR A 286 23.42 2.65 2.07
C TYR A 286 22.83 2.46 0.66
N LYS A 287 23.18 1.36 0.00
CA LYS A 287 22.64 0.89 -1.27
C LYS A 287 22.30 -0.59 -1.19
N LEU A 288 21.21 -0.97 -1.84
CA LEU A 288 20.82 -2.37 -2.01
C LEU A 288 21.58 -2.92 -3.21
N GLY A 289 22.26 -4.05 -3.03
CA GLY A 289 23.08 -4.68 -4.05
C GLY A 289 22.67 -6.13 -4.28
N HIS A 290 22.69 -6.54 -5.54
CA HIS A 290 22.54 -7.93 -5.96
C HIS A 290 23.66 -8.28 -6.92
N LYS A 291 24.53 -9.21 -6.53
CA LYS A 291 25.58 -9.73 -7.40
C LYS A 291 25.05 -10.97 -8.11
N LEU A 292 24.69 -10.82 -9.38
CA LEU A 292 24.23 -11.94 -10.20
C LEU A 292 25.38 -12.95 -10.41
N PHE A 293 25.05 -14.23 -10.57
CA PHE A 293 26.07 -15.26 -10.80
C PHE A 293 26.84 -15.12 -12.12
N ASN A 294 26.35 -14.29 -13.05
CA ASN A 294 27.11 -13.89 -14.24
C ASN A 294 28.15 -12.77 -13.97
N GLY A 295 28.30 -12.32 -12.71
CA GLY A 295 29.24 -11.29 -12.28
C GLY A 295 28.72 -9.86 -12.34
N THR A 296 27.51 -9.63 -12.88
CA THR A 296 26.90 -8.29 -12.96
C THR A 296 26.33 -7.87 -11.62
N TYR A 297 26.48 -6.60 -11.27
CA TYR A 297 25.85 -6.02 -10.09
C TYR A 297 24.61 -5.20 -10.48
N VAL A 298 23.51 -5.44 -9.77
CA VAL A 298 22.31 -4.61 -9.80
C VAL A 298 22.26 -3.79 -8.52
N TRP A 299 22.11 -2.48 -8.66
CA TRP A 299 22.14 -1.54 -7.55
C TRP A 299 20.85 -0.73 -7.46
N SER A 300 20.42 -0.42 -6.25
CA SER A 300 19.44 0.65 -6.01
C SER A 300 20.08 2.03 -6.08
N GLN A 301 19.24 3.07 -5.98
CA GLN A 301 19.69 4.40 -5.56
C GLN A 301 20.31 4.36 -4.14
N GLU A 302 21.03 5.43 -3.80
CA GLU A 302 21.56 5.61 -2.45
C GLU A 302 20.48 6.14 -1.50
N TYR A 303 20.43 5.56 -0.31
CA TYR A 303 19.58 5.95 0.80
C TYR A 303 20.43 6.40 1.98
N GLN A 304 19.79 7.00 2.99
CA GLN A 304 20.48 7.60 4.13
C GLN A 304 19.65 7.48 5.40
N PHE A 305 20.28 7.17 6.53
CA PHE A 305 19.63 7.17 7.83
C PHE A 305 20.56 7.75 8.91
N ARG A 306 19.98 8.09 10.07
CA ARG A 306 20.73 8.44 11.28
C ARG A 306 20.65 7.27 12.26
N ALA A 307 21.80 6.80 12.74
CA ALA A 307 21.85 5.77 13.77
C ALA A 307 21.20 6.29 15.07
N SER A 308 20.49 5.40 15.75
CA SER A 308 19.76 5.74 16.97
C SER A 308 20.68 6.24 18.09
N PRO A 309 20.17 7.06 19.02
CA PRO A 309 20.89 7.45 20.23
C PRO A 309 21.32 6.23 21.06
N TYR A 310 22.36 6.40 21.87
CA TYR A 310 22.66 5.43 22.92
C TYR A 310 21.52 5.41 23.97
N PRO A 311 21.14 4.23 24.51
CA PRO A 311 20.14 4.15 25.58
C PRO A 311 20.51 5.03 26.78
N GLY A 312 19.64 5.98 27.15
CA GLY A 312 19.88 6.94 28.22
C GLY A 312 20.57 8.25 27.79
N GLN A 313 20.86 8.43 26.50
CA GLN A 313 21.42 9.68 25.98
C GLN A 313 20.46 10.86 26.16
N SER A 314 20.95 11.95 26.77
CA SER A 314 20.21 13.20 26.90
C SER A 314 20.20 13.99 25.59
N SER A 315 19.09 13.94 24.85
CA SER A 315 18.88 14.63 23.57
C SER A 315 17.38 14.79 23.31
N VAL A 316 16.99 15.70 22.42
CA VAL A 316 15.60 15.76 21.94
C VAL A 316 15.36 14.57 21.02
N GLN A 317 14.33 13.77 21.32
CA GLN A 317 13.97 12.54 20.60
C GLN A 317 12.48 12.58 20.30
N ARG A 318 12.10 12.29 19.04
CA ARG A 318 10.74 12.48 18.52
C ARG A 318 10.22 11.18 17.93
N VAL A 319 9.15 10.68 18.55
CA VAL A 319 8.51 9.40 18.21
C VAL A 319 7.12 9.71 17.66
N VAL A 320 6.80 9.11 16.51
CA VAL A 320 5.44 9.12 15.96
C VAL A 320 4.80 7.75 16.18
N ILE A 321 3.52 7.74 16.57
CA ILE A 321 2.76 6.51 16.82
C ILE A 321 1.36 6.65 16.20
N PHE A 322 0.93 5.67 15.41
CA PHE A 322 -0.43 5.54 14.88
C PHE A 322 -0.73 4.08 14.53
N GLY A 323 -2.01 3.71 14.45
CA GLY A 323 -2.48 2.45 13.88
C GLY A 323 -3.32 2.70 12.64
N ASP A 324 -3.72 1.62 11.96
CA ASP A 324 -4.87 1.63 11.05
C ASP A 324 -4.69 2.56 9.83
N MET A 325 -3.44 2.78 9.38
CA MET A 325 -3.20 3.73 8.29
C MET A 325 -3.72 3.20 6.95
N GLY A 326 -3.56 1.91 6.69
CA GLY A 326 -3.86 1.29 5.40
C GLY A 326 -3.09 1.90 4.23
N LYS A 327 -3.67 1.77 3.03
CA LYS A 327 -3.14 2.34 1.78
C LYS A 327 -4.22 3.11 1.01
N ASP A 328 -3.82 3.89 0.01
CA ASP A 328 -4.74 4.39 -1.03
C ASP A 328 -3.95 4.71 -2.30
N GLU A 329 -4.63 4.82 -3.44
CA GLU A 329 -4.01 5.07 -4.73
C GLU A 329 -3.84 6.58 -4.99
N ALA A 330 -2.59 7.03 -5.14
CA ALA A 330 -2.29 8.45 -5.38
C ALA A 330 -2.83 8.99 -6.72
N ASP A 331 -3.09 8.11 -7.69
CA ASP A 331 -3.74 8.47 -8.96
C ASP A 331 -5.29 8.46 -8.88
N GLY A 332 -5.85 8.14 -7.71
CA GLY A 332 -7.28 8.08 -7.45
C GLY A 332 -7.96 6.83 -7.98
N SER A 333 -7.21 5.81 -8.40
CA SER A 333 -7.75 4.48 -8.74
C SER A 333 -8.50 3.88 -7.56
N ASN A 334 -9.41 2.95 -7.89
CA ASN A 334 -10.04 2.10 -6.92
C ASN A 334 -9.34 0.73 -6.87
N GLU A 335 -9.61 -0.04 -5.82
CA GLU A 335 -8.97 -1.33 -5.57
C GLU A 335 -9.75 -2.12 -4.53
N TYR A 336 -9.36 -3.37 -4.28
CA TYR A 336 -9.90 -4.13 -3.17
C TYR A 336 -9.58 -3.45 -1.84
N ASN A 337 -10.50 -3.58 -0.88
CA ASN A 337 -10.34 -3.02 0.46
C ASN A 337 -10.01 -1.51 0.49
N ASN A 338 -10.53 -0.72 -0.46
CA ASN A 338 -10.31 0.73 -0.52
C ASN A 338 -11.22 1.51 0.44
N TYR A 339 -10.93 1.45 1.75
CA TYR A 339 -11.68 2.16 2.79
C TYR A 339 -10.81 3.06 3.69
N GLN A 340 -9.52 3.23 3.40
CA GLN A 340 -8.59 4.01 4.24
C GLN A 340 -8.30 5.41 3.70
N ARG A 341 -9.35 6.24 3.58
CA ARG A 341 -9.28 7.60 2.98
C ARG A 341 -8.28 8.56 3.65
N GLY A 342 -7.87 8.28 4.89
CA GLY A 342 -6.85 9.04 5.62
C GLY A 342 -5.40 8.68 5.25
N SER A 343 -5.18 7.55 4.58
CA SER A 343 -3.86 6.93 4.40
C SER A 343 -2.83 7.86 3.74
N LEU A 344 -3.20 8.47 2.60
CA LEU A 344 -2.31 9.37 1.87
C LEU A 344 -2.06 10.67 2.64
N ASN A 345 -3.03 11.17 3.41
CA ASN A 345 -2.85 12.37 4.22
C ASN A 345 -1.87 12.11 5.36
N THR A 346 -2.03 11.00 6.09
CA THR A 346 -1.11 10.60 7.16
C THR A 346 0.30 10.43 6.59
N THR A 347 0.45 9.64 5.53
CA THR A 347 1.74 9.43 4.84
C THR A 347 2.38 10.76 4.45
N LYS A 348 1.62 11.65 3.82
CA LYS A 348 2.09 12.97 3.38
C LYS A 348 2.58 13.83 4.55
N GLN A 349 1.83 13.91 5.65
CA GLN A 349 2.24 14.72 6.81
C GLN A 349 3.55 14.20 7.42
N LEU A 350 3.68 12.88 7.54
CA LEU A 350 4.90 12.26 8.06
C LEU A 350 6.11 12.47 7.14
N SER A 351 5.93 12.32 5.83
CA SER A 351 7.01 12.61 4.88
C SER A 351 7.41 14.08 4.88
N GLN A 352 6.45 15.01 5.07
CA GLN A 352 6.74 16.45 5.14
C GLN A 352 7.49 16.84 6.41
N ASP A 353 7.17 16.21 7.55
CA ASP A 353 7.80 16.49 8.84
C ASP A 353 8.95 15.53 9.17
N LEU A 354 9.43 14.72 8.21
CA LEU A 354 10.39 13.63 8.44
C LEU A 354 11.70 14.08 9.10
N LYS A 355 12.15 15.32 8.85
CA LYS A 355 13.34 15.89 9.52
C LYS A 355 13.15 16.03 11.05
N ASN A 356 11.90 16.03 11.48
CA ASN A 356 11.47 16.12 12.87
C ASN A 356 10.99 14.80 13.47
N ILE A 357 11.18 13.69 12.78
CA ILE A 357 10.77 12.36 13.21
C ILE A 357 12.03 11.51 13.30
N ASP A 358 12.28 10.87 14.44
CA ASP A 358 13.45 10.01 14.63
C ASP A 358 13.10 8.52 14.49
N ILE A 359 11.84 8.16 14.73
CA ILE A 359 11.31 6.80 14.62
C ILE A 359 9.78 6.82 14.52
N VAL A 360 9.22 5.85 13.79
CA VAL A 360 7.77 5.65 13.64
C VAL A 360 7.37 4.28 14.19
N PHE A 361 6.24 4.23 14.90
CA PHE A 361 5.55 3.00 15.29
C PHE A 361 4.17 2.95 14.63
N HIS A 362 3.98 1.99 13.74
CA HIS A 362 2.68 1.64 13.16
C HIS A 362 2.09 0.44 13.91
N ILE A 363 1.17 0.69 14.83
CA ILE A 363 0.73 -0.26 15.85
C ILE A 363 -0.42 -1.18 15.39
N GLY A 364 -0.25 -1.86 14.25
CA GLY A 364 -1.21 -2.81 13.70
C GLY A 364 -2.12 -2.23 12.62
N ASP A 365 -2.79 -3.12 11.90
CA ASP A 365 -3.69 -2.82 10.79
C ASP A 365 -2.97 -2.03 9.68
N ILE A 366 -1.95 -2.69 9.13
CA ILE A 366 -0.88 -2.08 8.34
C ILE A 366 -1.42 -1.57 7.01
N CYS A 367 -1.91 -2.48 6.16
CA CYS A 367 -2.27 -2.17 4.78
C CYS A 367 -3.69 -2.60 4.40
N TYR A 368 -4.38 -3.38 5.23
CA TYR A 368 -5.70 -3.94 4.93
C TYR A 368 -5.75 -4.72 3.60
N ALA A 369 -4.63 -5.36 3.23
CA ALA A 369 -4.58 -6.23 2.06
C ALA A 369 -5.63 -7.34 2.15
N ASN A 370 -5.79 -7.91 3.35
CA ASN A 370 -6.77 -8.95 3.70
C ASN A 370 -6.86 -10.02 2.60
N GLY A 371 -5.69 -10.51 2.18
CA GLY A 371 -5.54 -11.55 1.18
C GLY A 371 -5.45 -11.09 -0.27
N TYR A 372 -5.46 -9.79 -0.57
CA TYR A 372 -5.08 -9.26 -1.89
C TYR A 372 -3.62 -8.80 -1.89
N LEU A 373 -2.72 -9.76 -2.11
CA LEU A 373 -1.30 -9.65 -1.78
C LEU A 373 -0.55 -8.54 -2.52
N SER A 374 -1.03 -8.11 -3.69
CA SER A 374 -0.43 -6.99 -4.45
C SER A 374 -0.32 -5.70 -3.64
N GLN A 375 -1.17 -5.54 -2.62
CA GLN A 375 -1.29 -4.34 -1.82
C GLN A 375 -0.17 -4.21 -0.77
N TRP A 376 0.57 -5.29 -0.48
CA TRP A 376 1.75 -5.22 0.39
C TRP A 376 2.94 -4.52 -0.30
N ASP A 377 3.16 -4.75 -1.60
CA ASP A 377 4.13 -3.96 -2.37
C ASP A 377 3.69 -2.49 -2.48
N GLN A 378 2.39 -2.26 -2.68
CA GLN A 378 1.81 -0.90 -2.70
C GLN A 378 2.07 -0.17 -1.40
N PHE A 379 1.84 -0.82 -0.26
CA PHE A 379 2.07 -0.23 1.05
C PHE A 379 3.56 0.05 1.29
N THR A 380 4.45 -0.90 1.00
CA THR A 380 5.90 -0.69 1.17
C THR A 380 6.43 0.43 0.27
N ALA A 381 5.89 0.58 -0.94
CA ALA A 381 6.17 1.74 -1.80
C ALA A 381 5.62 3.05 -1.22
N GLN A 382 4.40 3.03 -0.68
CA GLN A 382 3.76 4.21 -0.09
C GLN A 382 4.58 4.76 1.10
N VAL A 383 5.11 3.88 1.96
CA VAL A 383 5.90 4.28 3.14
C VAL A 383 7.40 4.40 2.88
N GLU A 384 7.92 4.01 1.70
CA GLU A 384 9.34 4.12 1.34
C GLU A 384 9.96 5.49 1.67
N PRO A 385 9.31 6.64 1.38
CA PRO A 385 9.88 7.96 1.71
C PRO A 385 10.13 8.19 3.21
N ILE A 386 9.49 7.42 4.08
CA ILE A 386 9.64 7.47 5.54
C ILE A 386 10.57 6.33 5.98
N ALA A 387 10.17 5.09 5.66
CA ALA A 387 10.78 3.87 6.17
C ALA A 387 12.20 3.62 5.64
N SER A 388 12.60 4.21 4.51
CA SER A 388 13.99 4.14 4.02
C SER A 388 14.95 5.08 4.75
N THR A 389 14.43 5.97 5.61
CA THR A 389 15.22 7.03 6.27
C THR A 389 15.19 6.93 7.79
N VAL A 390 14.04 6.59 8.37
CA VAL A 390 13.87 6.38 9.82
C VAL A 390 13.33 4.98 10.08
N PRO A 391 13.60 4.38 11.25
CA PRO A 391 13.03 3.08 11.58
C PRO A 391 11.51 3.15 11.59
N TYR A 392 10.87 2.23 10.88
CA TYR A 392 9.43 2.07 10.79
C TYR A 392 9.05 0.76 11.47
N MET A 393 8.80 0.84 12.76
CA MET A 393 8.48 -0.31 13.59
C MET A 393 7.00 -0.64 13.44
N VAL A 394 6.67 -1.92 13.31
CA VAL A 394 5.28 -2.39 13.17
C VAL A 394 4.87 -3.26 14.34
N ALA A 395 3.58 -3.24 14.68
CA ALA A 395 2.91 -4.30 15.43
C ALA A 395 1.90 -5.00 14.50
N SER A 396 1.42 -6.17 14.91
CA SER A 396 0.39 -6.93 14.18
C SER A 396 -0.99 -6.60 14.72
N GLY A 397 -1.94 -6.34 13.83
CA GLY A 397 -3.36 -6.18 14.12
C GLY A 397 -4.17 -7.43 13.75
N ASN A 398 -5.50 -7.34 13.89
CA ASN A 398 -6.40 -8.41 13.46
C ASN A 398 -6.36 -8.60 11.94
N HIS A 399 -6.18 -7.52 11.16
CA HIS A 399 -6.08 -7.60 9.71
C HIS A 399 -4.77 -8.21 9.19
N GLU A 400 -3.76 -8.34 10.03
CA GLU A 400 -2.57 -9.12 9.70
C GLU A 400 -2.75 -10.59 10.10
N ARG A 401 -3.36 -10.86 11.26
CA ARG A 401 -3.23 -12.15 11.93
C ARG A 401 -4.48 -13.03 11.98
N ASP A 402 -5.68 -12.47 12.09
CA ASP A 402 -6.85 -13.25 12.48
C ASP A 402 -7.31 -14.19 11.36
N TRP A 403 -7.32 -15.50 11.66
CA TRP A 403 -7.93 -16.52 10.82
C TRP A 403 -8.39 -17.73 11.67
N PRO A 404 -9.61 -18.26 11.47
CA PRO A 404 -10.11 -19.36 12.31
C PRO A 404 -9.22 -20.60 12.24
N GLY A 405 -8.99 -21.24 13.40
CA GLY A 405 -8.22 -22.50 13.46
C GLY A 405 -6.71 -22.37 13.30
N THR A 406 -6.15 -21.15 13.37
CA THR A 406 -4.71 -20.89 13.17
C THR A 406 -3.94 -20.55 14.45
N GLY A 407 -4.59 -20.63 15.62
CA GLY A 407 -4.00 -20.28 16.91
C GLY A 407 -3.98 -18.79 17.24
N SER A 408 -4.62 -17.92 16.45
CA SER A 408 -4.93 -16.55 16.86
C SER A 408 -5.90 -16.56 18.05
N PHE A 409 -5.74 -15.62 18.97
CA PHE A 409 -6.67 -15.49 20.11
C PHE A 409 -8.07 -15.08 19.65
N TYR A 410 -8.15 -14.20 18.66
CA TYR A 410 -9.38 -13.83 17.98
C TYR A 410 -9.59 -14.77 16.78
N GLY A 411 -10.79 -15.36 16.71
CA GLY A 411 -11.18 -16.31 15.66
C GLY A 411 -11.82 -15.66 14.44
N ASN A 412 -11.56 -14.38 14.20
CA ASN A 412 -12.10 -13.66 13.05
C ASN A 412 -11.41 -14.11 11.75
N SER A 413 -11.92 -13.64 10.61
CA SER A 413 -11.32 -13.87 9.28
C SER A 413 -10.73 -12.58 8.68
N ASP A 414 -10.36 -11.62 9.53
CA ASP A 414 -10.04 -10.25 9.13
C ASP A 414 -8.79 -10.17 8.25
N SER A 415 -7.84 -11.10 8.43
CA SER A 415 -6.64 -11.21 7.59
C SER A 415 -6.91 -11.70 6.17
N GLY A 416 -8.13 -12.16 5.85
CA GLY A 416 -8.45 -12.72 4.54
C GLY A 416 -7.59 -13.92 4.13
N GLY A 417 -7.11 -14.68 5.12
CA GLY A 417 -6.33 -15.90 4.94
C GLY A 417 -4.82 -15.69 4.96
N GLU A 418 -4.34 -14.47 5.22
CA GLU A 418 -2.91 -14.18 5.36
C GLU A 418 -2.29 -14.77 6.63
N CYS A 419 -3.06 -14.82 7.73
CA CYS A 419 -2.70 -15.45 8.99
C CYS A 419 -1.30 -15.09 9.54
N GLY A 420 -0.88 -13.84 9.39
CA GLY A 420 0.39 -13.28 9.88
C GLY A 420 1.57 -13.40 8.92
N VAL A 421 1.50 -14.30 7.93
CA VAL A 421 2.64 -14.67 7.05
C VAL A 421 3.25 -13.46 6.32
N LEU A 422 2.41 -12.53 5.86
CA LEU A 422 2.90 -11.35 5.15
C LEU A 422 3.50 -10.32 6.10
N ALA A 423 2.85 -10.04 7.22
CA ALA A 423 3.34 -9.06 8.19
C ALA A 423 4.72 -9.46 8.74
N GLU A 424 4.91 -10.74 9.12
CA GLU A 424 6.17 -11.24 9.68
C GLU A 424 7.32 -11.31 8.67
N THR A 425 6.99 -11.42 7.37
CA THR A 425 7.96 -11.55 6.29
C THR A 425 8.33 -10.20 5.70
N MET A 426 7.33 -9.36 5.39
CA MET A 426 7.52 -8.08 4.71
C MET A 426 8.23 -7.05 5.60
N PHE A 427 8.02 -7.13 6.92
CA PHE A 427 8.65 -6.27 7.92
C PHE A 427 9.53 -7.06 8.88
N TYR A 428 10.63 -6.43 9.29
CA TYR A 428 11.46 -6.94 10.37
C TYR A 428 11.09 -6.25 11.68
N VAL A 429 10.99 -7.03 12.75
CA VAL A 429 10.91 -6.55 14.13
C VAL A 429 11.86 -7.38 15.00
N PRO A 430 12.48 -6.82 16.04
CA PRO A 430 13.46 -7.53 16.86
C PRO A 430 12.82 -8.48 17.89
N ALA A 431 11.79 -9.22 17.49
CA ALA A 431 11.15 -10.23 18.33
C ALA A 431 12.02 -11.50 18.45
N GLU A 432 11.90 -12.21 19.57
CA GLU A 432 12.55 -13.53 19.76
C GLU A 432 11.99 -14.55 18.76
N ASN A 433 10.66 -14.60 18.65
CA ASN A 433 9.94 -15.35 17.65
C ASN A 433 9.06 -14.41 16.83
N ARG A 434 9.22 -14.45 15.50
CA ARG A 434 8.39 -13.69 14.56
C ARG A 434 7.30 -14.53 13.91
N ALA A 435 7.27 -15.84 14.14
CA ALA A 435 6.28 -16.71 13.54
C ALA A 435 4.89 -16.42 14.09
N ASN A 436 3.93 -16.29 13.18
CA ASN A 436 2.56 -15.88 13.40
C ASN A 436 2.45 -14.50 14.05
N PHE A 437 3.33 -13.56 13.67
CA PHE A 437 3.32 -12.17 14.17
C PHE A 437 1.95 -11.54 14.02
#